data_AF-A0A926C0T7-F1
#
_entry.id   AF-A0A926C0T7-F1
#
_cell.length_a   1.000
_cell.length_b   1.000
_cell.length_c   1.000
_cell.angle_alpha   90.00
_cell.angle_beta   90.00
_cell.angle_gamma   90.00
#
_symmetry.space_group_name_H-M   'P 1'
#
loop_
_entity.id
_entity.type
_entity.pdbx_description
1 polymer ?
#
loop_
_entity_poly.entity_id
_entity_poly.type
_entity_poly.pdbx_seq_one_letter_code
_entity_poly.pdbx_strand_id
1 'polypeptide(L)'
;MSRIYKWNKYGLNAVSLAMLLTVSASVSQAQRLGNSPYSALGLGEPYEQANVTNMGMGGIGVSNASPFFLNSQNPALLARRTRFTIFEVGLLGQSRQLAQRNAKQSSFGGNLSYVAMAFPISSRWNSSISLRPYTYVDYRSQQQRLVGSPTQYLTQYIYSGSGGVNRASFSNGVRVTKNVYVGAEASFLFGNIISSSNSQVDVGAANLTLSRTNRVNYHDLLYRVGASWRPKLSETRFLNLGITYDPQVNIGTSEINVYQQTVGGQPILNTLGQPVADTLDLNQSGSVTLPQQIHAGISFEQLNRFLVGVDVGYRPWSDFRNTR
;
A
#
# COMPACT_ATOMS: atom_id res chain seq x y z
N MET A 1 36.62 29.51 -34.73
CA MET A 1 36.94 28.56 -33.63
C MET A 1 35.64 28.04 -33.04
N SER A 2 35.25 26.80 -33.33
CA SER A 2 34.07 26.14 -32.74
C SER A 2 34.44 24.68 -32.48
N ARG A 3 34.73 24.33 -31.22
CA ARG A 3 34.96 22.95 -30.79
C ARG A 3 33.69 22.45 -30.11
N ILE A 4 32.97 21.59 -30.83
CA ILE A 4 31.84 20.83 -30.30
C ILE A 4 32.40 19.66 -29.49
N TYR A 5 32.11 19.63 -28.19
CA TYR A 5 32.48 18.54 -27.28
C TYR A 5 31.69 17.28 -27.66
N LYS A 6 32.35 16.28 -28.25
CA LYS A 6 31.78 14.94 -28.43
C LYS A 6 31.82 14.20 -27.10
N TRP A 7 30.68 14.07 -26.44
CA TRP A 7 30.54 13.22 -25.26
C TRP A 7 30.67 11.74 -25.66
N ASN A 8 31.58 11.03 -24.98
CA ASN A 8 31.92 9.64 -25.28
C ASN A 8 30.75 8.73 -24.87
N LYS A 9 30.09 8.08 -25.85
CA LYS A 9 28.87 7.24 -25.64
C LYS A 9 29.06 6.14 -24.59
N TYR A 10 30.28 5.66 -24.39
CA TYR A 10 30.59 4.62 -23.41
C TYR A 10 30.60 5.13 -21.96
N GLY A 11 30.96 6.40 -21.72
CA GLY A 11 30.95 7.01 -20.39
C GLY A 11 29.54 7.27 -19.87
N LEU A 12 28.63 7.70 -20.75
CA LEU A 12 27.22 7.94 -20.39
C LEU A 12 26.50 6.63 -20.02
N ASN A 13 26.77 5.55 -20.76
CA ASN A 13 26.21 4.23 -20.49
C ASN A 13 26.76 3.64 -19.19
N ALA A 14 28.06 3.84 -18.90
CA ALA A 14 28.67 3.38 -17.65
C ALA A 14 28.11 4.12 -16.43
N VAL A 15 27.89 5.44 -16.52
CA VAL A 15 27.26 6.24 -15.45
C VAL A 15 25.80 5.84 -15.25
N SER A 16 25.07 5.60 -16.34
CA SER A 16 23.67 5.13 -16.28
C SER A 16 23.56 3.73 -15.65
N LEU A 17 24.48 2.83 -16.01
CA LEU A 17 24.55 1.48 -15.45
C LEU A 17 24.99 1.49 -13.98
N ALA A 18 25.93 2.37 -13.62
CA ALA A 18 26.36 2.58 -12.23
C ALA A 18 25.24 3.19 -11.37
N MET A 19 24.44 4.13 -11.92
CA MET A 19 23.21 4.61 -11.27
C MET A 19 22.17 3.50 -11.12
N LEU A 20 21.95 2.67 -12.14
CA LEU A 20 21.04 1.52 -12.03
C LEU A 20 21.51 0.52 -10.96
N LEU A 21 22.80 0.22 -10.89
CA LEU A 21 23.38 -0.73 -9.93
C LEU A 21 23.37 -0.18 -8.49
N THR A 22 23.64 1.11 -8.30
CA THR A 22 23.57 1.75 -6.97
C THR A 22 22.13 1.91 -6.47
N VAL A 23 21.18 2.19 -7.37
CA VAL A 23 19.75 2.14 -7.04
C VAL A 23 19.37 0.72 -6.63
N SER A 24 19.77 -0.30 -7.40
CA SER A 24 19.46 -1.73 -7.13
C SER A 24 19.94 -2.20 -5.75
N ALA A 25 21.15 -1.81 -5.34
CA ALA A 25 21.71 -2.15 -4.02
C ALA A 25 21.00 -1.44 -2.85
N SER A 26 20.36 -0.30 -3.11
CA SER A 26 19.58 0.45 -2.11
C SER A 26 18.16 -0.11 -1.96
N VAL A 27 17.58 -0.67 -3.03
CA VAL A 27 16.21 -1.23 -2.99
C VAL A 27 16.12 -2.46 -2.09
N SER A 28 17.20 -3.26 -1.96
CA SER A 28 17.19 -4.49 -1.13
C SER A 28 17.09 -4.22 0.37
N GLN A 29 17.54 -3.05 0.84
CA GLN A 29 17.38 -2.61 2.25
C GLN A 29 16.19 -1.67 2.45
N ALA A 30 15.63 -1.12 1.36
CA ALA A 30 14.56 -0.12 1.42
C ALA A 30 13.15 -0.69 1.27
N GLN A 31 12.95 -1.99 1.01
CA GLN A 31 11.62 -2.57 0.69
C GLN A 31 10.50 -2.33 1.73
N ARG A 32 10.85 -1.86 2.93
CA ARG A 32 9.92 -1.55 4.01
C ARG A 32 9.70 -0.04 4.05
N LEU A 33 8.45 0.42 4.18
CA LEU A 33 8.11 1.85 4.15
C LEU A 33 8.56 2.66 5.37
N GLY A 34 9.24 2.03 6.33
CA GLY A 34 9.73 2.64 7.57
C GLY A 34 8.80 2.35 8.74
N ASN A 35 9.38 2.34 9.94
CA ASN A 35 8.71 1.97 11.19
C ASN A 35 7.51 2.91 11.47
N SER A 36 6.28 2.43 11.24
CA SER A 36 5.03 3.14 11.56
C SER A 36 4.27 2.41 12.67
N PRO A 37 4.19 2.98 13.89
CA PRO A 37 3.39 2.42 14.98
C PRO A 37 1.91 2.27 14.62
N TYR A 38 1.37 3.12 13.75
CA TYR A 38 -0.02 3.07 13.30
C TYR A 38 -0.32 1.83 12.45
N SER A 39 0.70 1.31 11.77
CA SER A 39 0.57 0.09 10.96
C SER A 39 0.33 -1.18 11.78
N ALA A 40 0.42 -1.12 13.11
CA ALA A 40 0.05 -2.23 13.99
C ALA A 40 -1.47 -2.46 14.08
N LEU A 41 -2.28 -1.51 13.62
CA LEU A 41 -3.74 -1.55 13.74
C LEU A 41 -4.41 -2.14 12.48
N GLY A 42 -5.43 -2.97 12.69
CA GLY A 42 -6.29 -3.49 11.61
C GLY A 42 -5.50 -4.21 10.50
N LEU A 43 -5.66 -3.72 9.26
CA LEU A 43 -4.96 -4.23 8.07
C LEU A 43 -3.62 -3.54 7.80
N GLY A 44 -3.15 -2.69 8.72
CA GLY A 44 -2.02 -1.81 8.52
C GLY A 44 -2.41 -0.41 8.06
N GLU A 45 -1.40 0.37 7.68
CA GLU A 45 -1.58 1.73 7.21
C GLU A 45 -1.90 1.71 5.70
N PRO A 46 -2.94 2.44 5.24
CA PRO A 46 -3.33 2.45 3.84
C PRO A 46 -2.31 3.18 2.98
N TYR A 47 -2.08 2.67 1.77
CA TYR A 47 -1.41 3.44 0.72
C TYR A 47 -2.36 4.47 0.13
N GLU A 48 -1.80 5.63 -0.23
CA GLU A 48 -2.46 6.61 -1.08
C GLU A 48 -2.80 5.93 -2.43
N GLN A 49 -4.09 5.80 -2.75
CA GLN A 49 -4.54 5.06 -3.94
C GLN A 49 -4.46 5.91 -5.23
N ALA A 50 -3.45 6.77 -5.34
CA ALA A 50 -3.30 7.79 -6.36
C ALA A 50 -2.10 7.50 -7.29
N ASN A 51 -2.21 7.87 -8.57
CA ASN A 51 -1.05 7.86 -9.47
C ASN A 51 -0.10 9.02 -9.13
N VAL A 52 1.16 8.95 -9.57
CA VAL A 52 2.21 9.95 -9.29
C VAL A 52 1.76 11.38 -9.62
N THR A 53 1.04 11.57 -10.72
CA THR A 53 0.51 12.89 -11.10
C THR A 53 -0.57 13.39 -10.13
N ASN A 54 -1.46 12.50 -9.69
CA ASN A 54 -2.47 12.83 -8.68
C ASN A 54 -1.81 13.17 -7.34
N MET A 55 -0.80 12.40 -6.91
CA MET A 55 -0.03 12.69 -5.70
C MET A 55 0.67 14.06 -5.78
N GLY A 56 1.23 14.41 -6.94
CA GLY A 56 1.83 15.73 -7.18
C GLY A 56 0.84 16.89 -7.11
N MET A 57 -0.47 16.63 -7.23
CA MET A 57 -1.55 17.60 -7.06
C MET A 57 -2.22 17.51 -5.68
N GLY A 58 -1.58 16.88 -4.69
CA GLY A 58 -2.14 16.72 -3.35
C GLY A 58 -3.24 15.65 -3.25
N GLY A 59 -3.25 14.68 -4.17
CA GLY A 59 -4.16 13.53 -4.15
C GLY A 59 -5.42 13.70 -5.01
N ILE A 60 -5.68 14.89 -5.57
CA ILE A 60 -6.88 15.11 -6.40
C ILE A 60 -6.83 14.27 -7.68
N GLY A 61 -7.97 13.69 -8.05
CA GLY A 61 -8.07 12.78 -9.18
C GLY A 61 -9.47 12.25 -9.48
N VAL A 62 -10.49 12.50 -8.67
CA VAL A 62 -11.82 11.91 -8.89
C VAL A 62 -12.51 12.51 -10.13
N SER A 63 -12.23 13.78 -10.43
CA SER A 63 -12.81 14.51 -11.57
C SER A 63 -11.82 14.80 -12.72
N ASN A 64 -10.52 14.55 -12.51
CA ASN A 64 -9.46 14.98 -13.44
C ASN A 64 -8.97 13.82 -14.32
N ALA A 65 -9.13 13.90 -15.65
CA ALA A 65 -8.49 12.96 -16.56
C ALA A 65 -7.51 13.64 -17.50
N SER A 66 -6.45 12.91 -17.83
CA SER A 66 -5.45 13.29 -18.82
C SER A 66 -5.27 12.20 -19.86
N PRO A 67 -5.00 12.56 -21.13
CA PRO A 67 -4.63 11.62 -22.16
C PRO A 67 -3.21 11.05 -21.99
N PHE A 68 -2.36 11.65 -21.15
CA PHE A 68 -0.92 11.32 -21.08
C PHE A 68 -0.50 10.49 -19.87
N PHE A 69 -1.27 10.48 -18.79
CA PHE A 69 -0.94 9.76 -17.56
C PHE A 69 -2.14 8.98 -17.04
N LEU A 70 -1.90 7.92 -16.27
CA LEU A 70 -2.95 7.12 -15.65
C LEU A 70 -3.60 7.83 -14.48
N ASN A 71 -4.92 7.73 -14.40
CA ASN A 71 -5.66 8.11 -13.21
C ASN A 71 -6.61 6.96 -12.85
N SER A 72 -6.27 6.29 -11.76
CA SER A 72 -6.99 5.13 -11.24
C SER A 72 -7.92 5.46 -10.07
N GLN A 73 -8.01 6.73 -9.67
CA GLN A 73 -8.93 7.16 -8.60
C GLN A 73 -10.40 6.92 -9.02
N ASN A 74 -10.73 7.17 -10.29
CA ASN A 74 -12.08 6.97 -10.83
C ASN A 74 -12.05 6.18 -12.16
N PRO A 75 -12.61 4.94 -12.21
CA PRO A 75 -12.59 4.12 -13.43
C PRO A 75 -13.32 4.75 -14.61
N ALA A 76 -14.29 5.65 -14.39
CA ALA A 76 -14.98 6.35 -15.46
C ALA A 76 -14.05 7.24 -16.30
N LEU A 77 -12.98 7.75 -15.68
CA LEU A 77 -12.01 8.63 -16.35
C LEU A 77 -11.15 7.89 -17.39
N LEU A 78 -11.11 6.56 -17.36
CA LEU A 78 -10.48 5.76 -18.42
C LEU A 78 -11.12 6.04 -19.78
N ALA A 79 -12.44 6.27 -19.84
CA ALA A 79 -13.17 6.56 -21.07
C ALA A 79 -12.84 7.94 -21.70
N ARG A 80 -12.19 8.83 -20.95
CA ARG A 80 -11.66 10.11 -21.46
C ARG A 80 -10.36 9.93 -22.23
N ARG A 81 -9.70 8.76 -22.17
CA ARG A 81 -8.42 8.54 -22.87
C ARG A 81 -8.56 8.46 -24.38
N THR A 82 -7.45 8.84 -25.00
CA THR A 82 -7.13 8.64 -26.41
C THR A 82 -6.78 7.17 -26.69
N ARG A 83 -6.77 6.78 -27.97
CA ARG A 83 -6.60 5.39 -28.46
C ARG A 83 -5.19 4.80 -28.27
N PHE A 84 -4.45 5.21 -27.24
CA PHE A 84 -3.09 4.74 -27.01
C PHE A 84 -3.03 3.83 -25.79
N THR A 85 -2.24 2.77 -25.90
CA THR A 85 -1.86 1.95 -24.75
C THR A 85 -0.83 2.70 -23.93
N ILE A 86 -1.06 2.83 -22.63
CA ILE A 86 -0.17 3.51 -21.69
C ILE A 86 0.25 2.49 -20.64
N PHE A 87 1.56 2.40 -20.43
CA PHE A 87 2.16 1.61 -19.38
C PHE A 87 2.86 2.55 -18.41
N GLU A 88 2.56 2.42 -17.12
CA GLU A 88 3.07 3.31 -16.07
C GLU A 88 3.53 2.49 -14.87
N VAL A 89 4.71 2.82 -14.35
CA VAL A 89 5.28 2.24 -13.14
C VAL A 89 5.56 3.38 -12.17
N GLY A 90 4.99 3.30 -10.98
CA GLY A 90 5.22 4.24 -9.91
C GLY A 90 6.12 3.63 -8.84
N LEU A 91 7.11 4.39 -8.38
CA LEU A 91 7.93 4.06 -7.21
C LEU A 91 7.61 5.07 -6.10
N LEU A 92 7.53 4.59 -4.86
CA LEU A 92 7.29 5.40 -3.67
C LEU A 92 8.54 5.39 -2.80
N GLY A 93 8.98 6.57 -2.38
CA GLY A 93 9.97 6.76 -1.33
C GLY A 93 9.37 7.60 -0.21
N GLN A 94 9.56 7.19 1.04
CA GLN A 94 9.00 7.89 2.19
C GLN A 94 10.05 8.04 3.30
N SER A 95 10.17 9.27 3.81
CA SER A 95 10.91 9.57 5.03
C SER A 95 9.93 9.80 6.16
N ARG A 96 10.16 9.14 7.30
CA ARG A 96 9.34 9.27 8.51
C ARG A 96 10.20 9.64 9.69
N GLN A 97 9.70 10.56 10.51
CA GLN A 97 10.32 10.93 11.76
C GLN A 97 9.31 10.73 12.90
N LEU A 98 9.66 9.84 13.83
CA LEU A 98 8.94 9.64 15.07
C LEU A 98 9.63 10.41 16.18
N ALA A 99 8.85 11.08 17.03
CA ALA A 99 9.37 11.79 18.19
C ALA A 99 8.56 11.41 19.43
N GLN A 100 9.26 11.08 20.51
CA GLN A 100 8.67 10.80 21.81
C GLN A 100 9.49 11.49 22.89
N ARG A 101 8.98 12.61 23.44
CA ARG A 101 9.61 13.47 24.47
C ARG A 101 11.09 13.76 24.22
N ASN A 102 11.99 12.85 24.60
CA ASN A 102 13.45 12.98 24.53
C ASN A 102 14.09 12.14 23.41
N ALA A 103 13.32 11.34 22.67
CA ALA A 103 13.81 10.49 21.60
C ALA A 103 13.26 10.94 20.24
N LYS A 104 14.11 10.93 19.22
CA LYS A 104 13.74 11.11 17.81
C LYS A 104 14.32 9.95 17.02
N GLN A 105 13.54 9.41 16.11
CA GLN A 105 13.95 8.35 15.20
C GLN A 105 13.51 8.72 13.79
N SER A 106 14.45 8.76 12.85
CA SER A 106 14.15 8.85 11.43
C SER A 106 14.24 7.48 10.79
N SER A 107 13.40 7.23 9.80
CA SER A 107 13.45 6.05 8.94
C SER A 107 13.16 6.48 7.52
N PHE A 108 13.85 5.86 6.58
CA PHE A 108 13.60 6.02 5.14
C PHE A 108 13.25 4.65 4.58
N GLY A 109 12.21 4.63 3.76
CA GLY A 109 11.71 3.41 3.12
C GLY A 109 11.33 3.69 1.67
N GLY A 110 11.29 2.63 0.87
CA GLY A 110 10.91 2.70 -0.54
C GLY A 110 10.23 1.42 -1.01
N ASN A 111 9.19 1.56 -1.84
CA ASN A 111 8.48 0.41 -2.39
C ASN A 111 7.93 0.73 -3.78
N LEU A 112 7.46 -0.30 -4.46
CA LEU A 112 6.65 -0.14 -5.65
C LEU A 112 5.31 0.52 -5.26
N SER A 113 4.96 1.61 -5.91
CA SER A 113 3.66 2.26 -5.73
C SER A 113 2.59 1.54 -6.56
N TYR A 114 2.86 1.34 -7.85
CA TYR A 114 1.97 0.59 -8.74
C TYR A 114 2.69 0.20 -10.03
N VAL A 115 2.14 -0.82 -10.68
CA VAL A 115 2.33 -1.10 -12.11
C VAL A 115 0.94 -1.07 -12.74
N ALA A 116 0.75 -0.27 -13.77
CA ALA A 116 -0.53 -0.13 -14.42
C ALA A 116 -0.39 -0.06 -15.93
N MET A 117 -1.32 -0.70 -16.63
CA MET A 117 -1.45 -0.62 -18.07
C MET A 117 -2.90 -0.31 -18.42
N ALA A 118 -3.12 0.70 -19.24
CA ALA A 118 -4.42 0.95 -19.86
C ALA A 118 -4.33 0.80 -21.37
N PHE A 119 -5.38 0.24 -21.96
CA PHE A 119 -5.47 0.00 -23.39
C PHE A 119 -6.91 0.27 -23.88
N PRO A 120 -7.05 0.79 -25.12
CA PRO A 120 -8.36 0.98 -25.73
C PRO A 120 -8.94 -0.35 -26.20
N ILE A 121 -10.21 -0.59 -25.91
CA ILE A 121 -10.98 -1.71 -26.51
C ILE A 121 -11.77 -1.22 -27.71
N SER A 122 -12.36 -0.02 -27.62
CA SER A 122 -13.09 0.61 -28.72
C SER A 122 -12.97 2.13 -28.66
N SER A 123 -13.62 2.83 -29.60
CA SER A 123 -13.63 4.31 -29.61
C SER A 123 -14.31 4.93 -28.38
N ARG A 124 -15.11 4.15 -27.63
CA ARG A 124 -15.84 4.59 -26.45
C ARG A 124 -15.50 3.81 -25.18
N TRP A 125 -14.67 2.77 -25.27
CA TRP A 125 -14.36 1.87 -24.16
C TRP A 125 -12.84 1.71 -24.01
N ASN A 126 -12.34 2.02 -22.81
CA ASN A 126 -10.97 1.74 -22.41
C ASN A 126 -10.97 0.86 -21.16
N SER A 127 -9.95 0.02 -21.04
CA SER A 127 -9.75 -0.84 -19.88
C SER A 127 -8.35 -0.68 -19.33
N SER A 128 -8.15 -1.08 -18.09
CA SER A 128 -6.86 -1.09 -17.45
C SER A 128 -6.69 -2.27 -16.52
N ILE A 129 -5.47 -2.79 -16.47
CA ILE A 129 -5.00 -3.70 -15.43
C ILE A 129 -4.01 -2.94 -14.54
N SER A 130 -4.06 -3.15 -13.23
CA SER A 130 -3.03 -2.63 -12.34
C SER A 130 -2.73 -3.54 -11.17
N LEU A 131 -1.49 -3.51 -10.69
CA LEU A 131 -1.06 -4.15 -9.46
C LEU A 131 -0.49 -3.06 -8.55
N ARG A 132 -0.99 -2.98 -7.32
CA ARG A 132 -0.55 -1.99 -6.33
C ARG A 132 -0.67 -2.50 -4.90
N PRO A 133 0.15 -2.04 -3.96
CA PRO A 133 -0.12 -2.21 -2.55
C PRO A 133 -1.43 -1.49 -2.13
N TYR A 134 -2.18 -2.12 -1.24
CA TYR A 134 -3.39 -1.56 -0.63
C TYR A 134 -3.10 -1.02 0.77
N THR A 135 -2.45 -1.85 1.60
CA THR A 135 -1.97 -1.48 2.93
C THR A 135 -0.57 -2.05 3.15
N TYR A 136 0.18 -1.48 4.09
CA TYR A 136 1.42 -2.07 4.58
C TYR A 136 1.43 -2.15 6.10
N VAL A 137 2.17 -3.13 6.61
CA VAL A 137 2.52 -3.26 8.01
C VAL A 137 4.04 -3.25 8.12
N ASP A 138 4.56 -2.28 8.88
CA ASP A 138 5.97 -2.23 9.22
C ASP A 138 6.14 -1.53 10.56
N TYR A 139 6.27 -2.31 11.63
CA TYR A 139 6.60 -1.76 12.93
C TYR A 139 7.56 -2.65 13.71
N ARG A 140 8.36 -2.01 14.57
CA ARG A 140 9.17 -2.68 15.57
C ARG A 140 9.28 -1.78 16.81
N SER A 141 8.92 -2.34 17.95
CA SER A 141 9.06 -1.71 19.27
C SER A 141 9.79 -2.63 20.22
N GLN A 142 10.68 -2.07 21.02
CA GLN A 142 11.43 -2.78 22.04
C GLN A 142 11.24 -2.08 23.38
N GLN A 143 10.95 -2.86 24.42
CA GLN A 143 10.80 -2.37 25.79
C GLN A 143 11.57 -3.28 26.74
N GLN A 144 12.14 -2.72 27.80
CA GLN A 144 12.78 -3.48 28.87
C GLN A 144 12.03 -3.24 30.18
N ARG A 145 11.79 -4.31 30.93
CA ARG A 145 11.16 -4.26 32.26
C ARG A 145 11.78 -5.31 33.17
N LEU A 146 11.76 -5.04 34.47
CA LEU A 146 12.10 -6.03 35.49
C LEU A 146 10.85 -6.86 35.80
N VAL A 147 10.98 -8.18 35.77
CA VAL A 147 9.88 -9.13 36.01
C VAL A 147 10.32 -10.16 37.04
N GLY A 148 9.41 -10.55 37.94
CA GLY A 148 9.67 -11.50 39.03
C GLY A 148 9.67 -10.84 40.41
N SER A 149 9.37 -11.65 41.44
CA SER A 149 9.46 -11.30 42.86
C SER A 149 9.76 -12.57 43.67
N PRO A 150 10.72 -12.56 44.63
CA PRO A 150 11.55 -11.44 45.05
C PRO A 150 12.74 -11.14 44.11
N THR A 151 13.20 -12.14 43.36
CA THR A 151 14.29 -11.97 42.38
C THR A 151 13.75 -11.36 41.10
N GLN A 152 14.32 -10.24 40.68
CA GLN A 152 13.94 -9.53 39.47
C GLN A 152 14.88 -9.88 38.32
N TYR A 153 14.32 -10.25 37.18
CA TYR A 153 15.05 -10.54 35.95
C TYR A 153 14.80 -9.46 34.91
N LEU A 154 15.87 -9.01 34.24
CA LEU A 154 15.73 -8.09 33.12
C LEU A 154 15.04 -8.81 31.96
N THR A 155 13.88 -8.31 31.57
CA THR A 155 13.07 -8.88 30.50
C THR A 155 12.95 -7.88 29.36
N GLN A 156 13.30 -8.34 28.16
CA GLN A 156 13.17 -7.58 26.92
C GLN A 156 11.93 -8.05 26.15
N TYR A 157 11.01 -7.12 25.90
CA TYR A 157 9.86 -7.31 25.03
C TYR A 157 10.11 -6.72 23.66
N ILE A 158 9.92 -7.51 22.61
CA ILE A 158 10.05 -7.08 21.21
C ILE A 158 8.72 -7.36 20.52
N TYR A 159 8.07 -6.31 20.05
CA TYR A 159 6.88 -6.39 19.21
C TYR A 159 7.25 -5.97 17.80
N SER A 160 6.89 -6.77 16.80
CA SER A 160 7.13 -6.40 15.42
C SER A 160 6.04 -6.90 14.50
N GLY A 161 5.74 -6.13 13.46
CA GLY A 161 4.86 -6.55 12.38
C GLY A 161 5.48 -6.26 11.03
N SER A 162 5.17 -7.12 10.07
CA SER A 162 5.60 -6.98 8.68
C SER A 162 4.55 -7.53 7.71
N GLY A 163 4.63 -7.06 6.47
CA GLY A 163 3.79 -7.52 5.36
C GLY A 163 2.81 -6.44 4.91
N GLY A 164 1.63 -6.86 4.48
CA GLY A 164 0.63 -5.97 3.90
C GLY A 164 -0.31 -6.70 2.96
N VAL A 165 -1.23 -5.95 2.37
CA VAL A 165 -2.21 -6.45 1.41
C VAL A 165 -1.97 -5.73 0.09
N ASN A 166 -1.93 -6.50 -1.00
CA ASN A 166 -1.83 -6.02 -2.37
C ASN A 166 -3.19 -6.12 -3.07
N ARG A 167 -3.33 -5.35 -4.14
CA ARG A 167 -4.53 -5.24 -4.95
C ARG A 167 -4.17 -5.39 -6.43
N ALA A 168 -4.73 -6.41 -7.07
CA ALA A 168 -4.71 -6.57 -8.52
C ALA A 168 -6.08 -6.15 -9.07
N SER A 169 -6.11 -5.11 -9.90
CA SER A 169 -7.34 -4.48 -10.37
C SER A 169 -7.52 -4.64 -11.87
N PHE A 170 -8.75 -4.89 -12.29
CA PHE A 170 -9.21 -4.76 -13.66
C PHE A 170 -10.33 -3.73 -13.71
N SER A 171 -10.08 -2.64 -14.41
CA SER A 171 -10.96 -1.47 -14.44
C SER A 171 -11.41 -1.18 -15.88
N ASN A 172 -12.66 -0.77 -16.03
CA ASN A 172 -13.29 -0.49 -17.31
C ASN A 172 -13.97 0.88 -17.24
N GLY A 173 -13.78 1.68 -18.29
CA GLY A 173 -14.45 2.96 -18.46
C GLY A 173 -15.11 3.06 -19.82
N VAL A 174 -16.40 3.43 -19.84
CA VAL A 174 -17.21 3.58 -21.05
C VAL A 174 -17.76 5.01 -21.16
N ARG A 175 -17.67 5.57 -22.36
CA ARG A 175 -18.28 6.84 -22.74
C ARG A 175 -19.72 6.60 -23.18
N VAL A 176 -20.68 7.01 -22.33
CA VAL A 176 -22.12 6.84 -22.58
C VAL A 176 -22.63 7.93 -23.53
N THR A 177 -22.28 9.19 -23.25
CA THR A 177 -22.61 10.34 -24.10
C THR A 177 -21.36 11.15 -24.41
N LYS A 178 -21.48 12.26 -25.15
CA LYS A 178 -20.32 13.12 -25.45
C LYS A 178 -19.59 13.62 -24.19
N ASN A 179 -20.33 13.80 -23.09
CA ASN A 179 -19.83 14.42 -21.87
C ASN A 179 -20.00 13.54 -20.60
N VAL A 180 -20.64 12.37 -20.70
CA VAL A 180 -20.90 11.46 -19.57
C VAL A 180 -20.12 10.18 -19.74
N TYR A 181 -19.42 9.80 -18.67
CA TYR A 181 -18.57 8.62 -18.58
C TYR A 181 -18.97 7.82 -17.34
N VAL A 182 -18.94 6.51 -17.47
CA VAL A 182 -19.18 5.57 -16.37
C VAL A 182 -18.05 4.55 -16.36
N GLY A 183 -17.79 3.96 -15.20
CA GLY A 183 -16.78 2.93 -15.09
C GLY A 183 -16.99 2.04 -13.88
N ALA A 184 -16.36 0.88 -13.94
CA ALA A 184 -16.37 -0.11 -12.88
C ALA A 184 -14.99 -0.75 -12.78
N GLU A 185 -14.64 -1.18 -11.58
CA GLU A 185 -13.40 -1.85 -11.25
C GLU A 185 -13.69 -3.05 -10.36
N ALA A 186 -13.12 -4.18 -10.72
CA ALA A 186 -13.04 -5.36 -9.87
C ALA A 186 -11.58 -5.56 -9.46
N SER A 187 -11.35 -5.79 -8.18
CA SER A 187 -10.02 -5.85 -7.59
C SER A 187 -9.87 -7.08 -6.71
N PHE A 188 -8.87 -7.92 -6.98
CA PHE A 188 -8.52 -9.01 -6.08
C PHE A 188 -7.51 -8.53 -5.05
N LEU A 189 -7.89 -8.58 -3.77
CA LEU A 189 -7.01 -8.36 -2.64
C LEU A 189 -6.32 -9.65 -2.24
N PHE A 190 -5.02 -9.58 -1.99
CA PHE A 190 -4.25 -10.70 -1.52
C PHE A 190 -3.01 -10.24 -0.74
N GLY A 191 -2.64 -10.99 0.29
CA GLY A 191 -1.43 -10.73 1.04
C GLY A 191 -1.49 -11.33 2.43
N ASN A 192 -0.48 -11.01 3.23
CA ASN A 192 -0.40 -11.50 4.59
C ASN A 192 0.22 -10.47 5.51
N ILE A 193 -0.22 -10.47 6.76
CA ILE A 193 0.35 -9.69 7.84
C ILE A 193 0.90 -10.67 8.86
N ILE A 194 2.17 -10.51 9.21
CA ILE A 194 2.84 -11.28 10.26
C ILE A 194 3.06 -10.34 11.43
N SER A 195 2.62 -10.75 12.62
CA SER A 195 2.87 -10.05 13.87
C SER A 195 3.58 -11.00 14.84
N SER A 196 4.68 -10.54 15.44
CA SER A 196 5.46 -11.30 16.40
C SER A 196 5.58 -10.54 17.71
N SER A 197 5.45 -11.26 18.82
CA SER A 197 5.73 -10.78 20.17
C SER A 197 6.74 -11.73 20.82
N ASN A 198 7.90 -11.20 21.17
CA ASN A 198 8.95 -11.94 21.83
C ASN A 198 9.18 -11.37 23.23
N SER A 199 9.28 -12.24 24.22
CA SER A 199 9.67 -11.91 25.59
C SER A 199 10.91 -12.70 25.93
N GLN A 200 12.04 -12.01 26.12
CA GLN A 200 13.31 -12.63 26.48
C GLN A 200 13.65 -12.27 27.92
N VAL A 201 13.69 -13.27 28.80
CA VAL A 201 14.07 -13.12 30.20
C VAL A 201 15.53 -13.50 30.35
N ASP A 202 16.33 -12.56 30.85
CA ASP A 202 17.73 -12.81 31.20
C ASP A 202 17.81 -13.53 32.55
N VAL A 203 18.16 -14.82 32.50
CA VAL A 203 18.33 -15.69 33.67
C VAL A 203 19.80 -16.11 33.86
N GLY A 204 20.75 -15.39 33.24
CA GLY A 204 22.19 -15.57 33.39
C GLY A 204 22.79 -16.71 32.56
N ALA A 205 22.45 -17.98 32.85
CA ALA A 205 23.09 -19.13 32.21
C ALA A 205 22.60 -19.39 30.77
N ALA A 206 21.29 -19.25 30.54
CA ALA A 206 20.68 -19.40 29.23
C ALA A 206 19.36 -18.63 29.19
N ASN A 207 19.28 -17.59 28.36
CA ASN A 207 18.09 -16.75 28.27
C ASN A 207 16.86 -17.56 27.86
N LEU A 208 15.76 -17.36 28.58
CA LEU A 208 14.46 -17.91 28.23
C LEU A 208 13.76 -16.96 27.28
N THR A 209 13.36 -17.43 26.09
CA THR A 209 12.59 -16.63 25.13
C THR A 209 11.24 -17.28 24.85
N LEU A 210 10.18 -16.51 25.04
CA LEU A 210 8.83 -16.84 24.62
C LEU A 210 8.51 -16.05 23.36
N SER A 211 8.16 -16.74 22.28
CA SER A 211 7.78 -16.13 21.01
C SER A 211 6.36 -16.52 20.66
N ARG A 212 5.55 -15.51 20.32
CA ARG A 212 4.27 -15.70 19.64
C ARG A 212 4.38 -15.11 18.24
N THR A 213 4.10 -15.89 17.22
CA THR A 213 3.99 -15.42 15.84
C THR A 213 2.60 -15.70 15.31
N ASN A 214 1.92 -14.64 14.88
CA ASN A 214 0.63 -14.70 14.25
C ASN A 214 0.76 -14.27 12.78
N ARG A 215 0.27 -15.12 11.86
CA ARG A 215 0.18 -14.83 10.43
C ARG A 215 -1.28 -14.86 10.01
N VAL A 216 -1.77 -13.73 9.50
CA VAL A 216 -3.10 -13.64 8.90
C VAL A 216 -2.96 -13.45 7.40
N ASN A 217 -3.56 -14.36 6.62
CA ASN A 217 -3.66 -14.25 5.17
C ASN A 217 -5.00 -13.63 4.79
N TYR A 218 -4.98 -12.67 3.87
CA TYR A 218 -6.16 -11.97 3.36
C TYR A 218 -6.37 -12.33 1.90
N HIS A 219 -7.62 -12.62 1.53
CA HIS A 219 -7.99 -12.85 0.13
C HIS A 219 -9.46 -12.51 -0.08
N ASP A 220 -9.76 -11.56 -0.96
CA ASP A 220 -11.15 -11.30 -1.36
C ASP A 220 -11.26 -10.40 -2.60
N LEU A 221 -12.47 -10.19 -3.09
CA LEU A 221 -12.78 -9.25 -4.16
C LEU A 221 -13.30 -7.93 -3.60
N LEU A 222 -12.77 -6.83 -4.12
CA LEU A 222 -13.32 -5.48 -3.97
C LEU A 222 -13.92 -5.00 -5.28
N TYR A 223 -14.93 -4.14 -5.15
CA TYR A 223 -15.58 -3.48 -6.25
C TYR A 223 -15.51 -1.98 -6.09
N ARG A 224 -15.47 -1.26 -7.20
CA ARG A 224 -15.59 0.19 -7.25
C ARG A 224 -16.37 0.56 -8.50
N VAL A 225 -17.34 1.45 -8.35
CA VAL A 225 -18.04 2.07 -9.47
C VAL A 225 -17.76 3.56 -9.51
N GLY A 226 -17.80 4.14 -10.70
CA GLY A 226 -17.50 5.54 -10.91
C GLY A 226 -18.33 6.16 -12.01
N ALA A 227 -18.59 7.46 -11.88
CA ALA A 227 -19.19 8.28 -12.91
C ALA A 227 -18.42 9.59 -13.04
N SER A 228 -18.45 10.18 -14.23
CA SER A 228 -17.91 11.51 -14.47
C SER A 228 -18.74 12.25 -15.52
N TRP A 229 -18.89 13.55 -15.32
CA TRP A 229 -19.55 14.45 -16.24
C TRP A 229 -18.65 15.65 -16.54
N ARG A 230 -18.45 15.95 -17.83
CA ARG A 230 -17.58 17.03 -18.31
C ARG A 230 -18.35 18.01 -19.19
N PRO A 231 -19.18 18.91 -18.61
CA PRO A 231 -19.83 19.95 -19.38
C PRO A 231 -18.81 20.96 -19.94
N LYS A 232 -19.03 21.34 -21.20
CA LYS A 232 -18.28 22.37 -21.90
C LYS A 232 -18.83 23.74 -21.50
N LEU A 233 -18.00 24.61 -20.93
CA LEU A 233 -18.36 26.00 -20.61
C LEU A 233 -18.04 26.94 -21.77
N SER A 234 -16.92 26.69 -22.47
CA SER A 234 -16.53 27.37 -23.71
C SER A 234 -15.67 26.45 -24.56
N GLU A 235 -15.17 26.93 -25.72
CA GLU A 235 -14.24 26.16 -26.57
C GLU A 235 -12.98 25.67 -25.84
N THR A 236 -12.56 26.38 -24.79
CA THR A 236 -11.31 26.08 -24.06
C THR A 236 -11.51 25.85 -22.56
N ARG A 237 -12.73 25.99 -22.05
CA ARG A 237 -13.06 25.84 -20.62
C ARG A 237 -14.02 24.69 -20.40
N PHE A 238 -13.66 23.84 -19.44
CA PHE A 238 -14.46 22.69 -19.05
C PHE A 238 -14.64 22.68 -17.54
N LEU A 239 -15.84 22.32 -17.12
CA LEU A 239 -16.09 21.91 -15.76
C LEU A 239 -16.10 20.38 -15.75
N ASN A 240 -15.48 19.78 -14.75
CA ASN A 240 -15.41 18.33 -14.57
C ASN A 240 -16.01 17.98 -13.21
N LEU A 241 -16.91 17.02 -13.21
CA LEU A 241 -17.48 16.41 -12.02
C LEU A 241 -17.16 14.92 -12.03
N GLY A 242 -16.88 14.37 -10.86
CA GLY A 242 -16.59 12.97 -10.69
C GLY A 242 -17.13 12.46 -9.36
N ILE A 243 -17.57 11.21 -9.36
CA ILE A 243 -17.96 10.49 -8.15
C ILE A 243 -17.56 9.03 -8.26
N THR A 244 -17.14 8.43 -7.15
CA THR A 244 -16.90 7.00 -7.02
C THR A 244 -17.55 6.46 -5.74
N TYR A 245 -17.90 5.18 -5.80
CA TYR A 245 -18.47 4.44 -4.68
C TYR A 245 -17.83 3.05 -4.59
N ASP A 246 -17.33 2.75 -3.40
CA ASP A 246 -16.81 1.45 -3.02
C ASP A 246 -17.80 0.88 -1.99
N PRO A 247 -18.53 -0.20 -2.31
CA PRO A 247 -19.42 -0.82 -1.33
C PRO A 247 -18.63 -1.43 -0.17
N GLN A 248 -19.31 -1.61 0.97
CA GLN A 248 -18.77 -2.37 2.08
C GLN A 248 -18.52 -3.83 1.66
N VAL A 249 -17.39 -4.39 2.09
CA VAL A 249 -17.02 -5.79 1.78
C VAL A 249 -16.49 -6.46 3.05
N ASN A 250 -16.86 -7.72 3.25
CA ASN A 250 -16.26 -8.59 4.26
C ASN A 250 -15.15 -9.40 3.61
N ILE A 251 -13.91 -9.19 4.05
CA ILE A 251 -12.72 -9.89 3.56
C ILE A 251 -12.53 -11.17 4.36
N GLY A 252 -12.48 -12.31 3.67
CA GLY A 252 -12.10 -13.59 4.26
C GLY A 252 -10.64 -13.62 4.73
N THR A 253 -10.41 -14.19 5.92
CA THR A 253 -9.06 -14.37 6.48
C THR A 253 -8.79 -15.79 6.94
N SER A 254 -7.54 -16.25 6.79
CA SER A 254 -7.04 -17.45 7.48
C SER A 254 -5.90 -17.09 8.42
N GLU A 255 -6.00 -17.54 9.66
CA GLU A 255 -5.04 -17.25 10.73
C GLU A 255 -4.22 -18.49 11.08
N ILE A 256 -2.91 -18.29 11.27
CA ILE A 256 -1.98 -19.25 11.83
C ILE A 256 -1.29 -18.59 13.02
N ASN A 257 -1.44 -19.16 14.21
CA ASN A 257 -0.85 -18.66 15.44
C ASN A 257 0.07 -19.74 16.05
N VAL A 258 1.32 -19.35 16.31
CA VAL A 258 2.37 -20.25 16.79
C VAL A 258 2.97 -19.68 18.06
N TYR A 259 2.99 -20.50 19.11
CA TYR A 259 3.72 -20.24 20.33
C TYR A 259 4.94 -21.14 20.44
N GLN A 260 6.09 -20.55 20.72
CA GLN A 260 7.36 -21.27 20.85
C GLN A 260 8.15 -20.75 22.04
N GLN A 261 8.73 -21.68 22.79
CA GLN A 261 9.68 -21.40 23.86
C GLN A 261 11.08 -21.88 23.47
N THR A 262 12.10 -21.05 23.72
CA THR A 262 13.51 -21.39 23.53
C THR A 262 14.34 -21.05 24.76
N VAL A 263 15.40 -21.82 25.01
CA VAL A 263 16.35 -21.60 26.10
C VAL A 263 17.75 -21.55 25.50
N GLY A 264 18.48 -20.45 25.73
CA GLY A 264 19.81 -20.26 25.13
C GLY A 264 19.80 -20.20 23.60
N GLY A 265 18.66 -19.82 23.00
CA GLY A 265 18.46 -19.78 21.54
C GLY A 265 18.12 -21.13 20.90
N GLN A 266 18.05 -22.22 21.68
CA GLN A 266 17.65 -23.55 21.19
C GLN A 266 16.20 -23.84 21.54
N PRO A 267 15.42 -24.46 20.62
CA PRO A 267 14.06 -24.89 20.95
C PRO A 267 14.09 -25.95 22.04
N ILE A 268 13.08 -25.92 22.91
CA ILE A 268 12.86 -27.03 23.84
C ILE A 268 12.44 -28.23 23.01
N LEU A 269 13.16 -29.35 23.17
CA LEU A 269 12.88 -30.58 22.44
C LEU A 269 11.95 -31.48 23.26
N ASN A 270 11.05 -32.21 22.60
CA ASN A 270 10.30 -33.30 23.23
C ASN A 270 11.19 -34.54 23.44
N THR A 271 10.61 -35.59 24.00
CA THR A 271 11.26 -36.91 24.19
C THR A 271 11.73 -37.56 22.90
N LEU A 272 11.30 -37.08 21.72
CA LEU A 272 11.70 -37.55 20.38
C LEU A 272 12.75 -36.63 19.72
N GLY A 273 13.28 -35.64 20.45
CA GLY A 273 14.28 -34.71 19.93
C GLY A 273 13.73 -33.67 18.93
N GLN A 274 12.41 -33.47 18.87
CA GLN A 274 11.77 -32.50 17.98
C GLN A 274 11.41 -31.20 18.73
N PRO A 275 11.55 -30.01 18.09
CA PRO A 275 11.11 -28.75 18.65
C PRO A 275 9.64 -28.78 19.08
N VAL A 276 9.36 -28.42 20.33
CA VAL A 276 7.99 -28.31 20.85
C VAL A 276 7.49 -26.89 20.61
N ALA A 277 6.54 -26.75 19.68
CA ALA A 277 5.63 -25.62 19.67
C ALA A 277 4.55 -25.89 20.71
N ASP A 278 4.32 -24.93 21.60
CA ASP A 278 3.47 -25.13 22.79
C ASP A 278 1.97 -25.03 22.44
N THR A 279 1.64 -24.24 21.40
CA THR A 279 0.27 -24.16 20.85
C THR A 279 0.33 -23.76 19.38
N LEU A 280 -0.42 -24.48 18.55
CA LEU A 280 -0.55 -24.25 17.11
C LEU A 280 -2.02 -24.16 16.76
N ASP A 281 -2.48 -22.95 16.45
CA ASP A 281 -3.78 -22.76 15.79
C ASP A 281 -3.54 -22.66 14.30
N LEU A 282 -4.10 -23.59 13.52
CA LEU A 282 -3.91 -23.67 12.08
C LEU A 282 -5.22 -23.35 11.35
N ASN A 283 -5.15 -22.40 10.43
CA ASN A 283 -6.21 -22.05 9.49
C ASN A 283 -7.54 -21.69 10.15
N GLN A 284 -7.49 -20.96 11.28
CA GLN A 284 -8.72 -20.40 11.84
C GLN A 284 -9.31 -19.39 10.84
N SER A 285 -10.58 -19.56 10.51
CA SER A 285 -11.30 -18.67 9.62
C SER A 285 -11.75 -17.43 10.37
N GLY A 286 -11.48 -16.25 9.81
CA GLY A 286 -11.97 -14.98 10.33
C GLY A 286 -12.49 -14.09 9.21
N SER A 287 -12.94 -12.89 9.58
CA SER A 287 -13.33 -11.89 8.60
C SER A 287 -12.99 -10.46 9.04
N VAL A 288 -12.71 -9.60 8.06
CA VAL A 288 -12.51 -8.17 8.25
C VAL A 288 -13.50 -7.40 7.40
N THR A 289 -14.37 -6.61 8.01
CA THR A 289 -15.29 -5.73 7.31
C THR A 289 -14.59 -4.43 6.95
N LEU A 290 -14.42 -4.18 5.65
CA LEU A 290 -14.02 -2.89 5.12
C LEU A 290 -15.25 -2.00 4.92
N PRO A 291 -15.29 -0.80 5.53
CA PRO A 291 -16.43 0.09 5.37
C PRO A 291 -16.50 0.63 3.94
N GLN A 292 -17.73 0.97 3.54
CA GLN A 292 -18.00 1.65 2.28
C GLN A 292 -17.22 2.97 2.16
N GLN A 293 -16.96 3.42 0.94
CA GLN A 293 -16.29 4.70 0.67
C GLN A 293 -16.98 5.44 -0.47
N ILE A 294 -17.22 6.73 -0.28
CA ILE A 294 -17.70 7.64 -1.32
C ILE A 294 -16.61 8.68 -1.55
N HIS A 295 -16.30 8.96 -2.81
CA HIS A 295 -15.38 10.04 -3.17
C HIS A 295 -16.04 10.91 -4.24
N ALA A 296 -16.11 12.20 -4.01
CA ALA A 296 -16.65 13.16 -4.98
C ALA A 296 -15.62 14.23 -5.29
N GLY A 297 -15.65 14.77 -6.50
CA GLY A 297 -14.69 15.77 -6.95
C GLY A 297 -15.24 16.72 -7.99
N ILE A 298 -14.76 17.95 -7.95
CA ILE A 298 -15.04 19.00 -8.93
C ILE A 298 -13.73 19.63 -9.37
N SER A 299 -13.57 19.86 -10.67
CA SER A 299 -12.43 20.61 -11.19
C SER A 299 -12.80 21.51 -12.36
N PHE A 300 -12.18 22.69 -12.39
CA PHE A 300 -12.21 23.62 -13.50
C PHE A 300 -10.94 23.46 -14.33
N GLU A 301 -11.10 23.24 -15.63
CA GLU A 301 -10.04 22.97 -16.58
C GLU A 301 -10.02 24.05 -17.66
N GLN A 302 -8.92 24.80 -17.73
CA GLN A 302 -8.59 25.65 -18.88
C GLN A 302 -7.57 24.90 -19.73
N LEU A 303 -7.99 24.52 -20.94
CA LEU A 303 -7.22 23.67 -21.84
C LEU A 303 -5.80 24.22 -22.06
N ASN A 304 -4.79 23.35 -21.89
CA ASN A 304 -3.36 23.65 -22.03
C ASN A 304 -2.82 24.78 -21.13
N ARG A 305 -3.52 25.17 -20.06
CA ARG A 305 -3.06 26.21 -19.13
C ARG A 305 -3.02 25.74 -17.69
N PHE A 306 -4.18 25.43 -17.11
CA PHE A 306 -4.27 25.03 -15.71
C PHE A 306 -5.52 24.20 -15.44
N LEU A 307 -5.46 23.42 -14.37
CA LEU A 307 -6.58 22.73 -13.77
C LEU A 307 -6.57 22.99 -12.27
N VAL A 308 -7.71 23.40 -11.72
CA VAL A 308 -7.90 23.58 -10.29
C VAL A 308 -9.07 22.71 -9.87
N GLY A 309 -8.92 21.96 -8.78
CA GLY A 309 -9.97 21.05 -8.32
C GLY A 309 -9.93 20.83 -6.83
N VAL A 310 -11.04 20.31 -6.33
CA VAL A 310 -11.25 19.91 -4.94
C VAL A 310 -11.95 18.56 -4.95
N ASP A 311 -11.42 17.62 -4.17
CA ASP A 311 -11.98 16.30 -3.97
C ASP A 311 -12.29 16.10 -2.47
N VAL A 312 -13.36 15.37 -2.17
CA VAL A 312 -13.84 15.07 -0.82
C VAL A 312 -14.20 13.59 -0.73
N GLY A 313 -13.50 12.88 0.16
CA GLY A 313 -13.76 11.46 0.46
C GLY A 313 -14.44 11.28 1.82
N TYR A 314 -15.40 10.37 1.89
CA TYR A 314 -16.05 9.94 3.13
C TYR A 314 -15.94 8.42 3.29
N ARG A 315 -15.44 7.99 4.45
CA ARG A 315 -15.31 6.58 4.83
C ARG A 315 -15.59 6.41 6.33
N PRO A 316 -16.71 5.79 6.74
CA PRO A 316 -17.06 5.60 8.13
C PRO A 316 -16.25 4.45 8.75
N TRP A 317 -15.09 4.78 9.32
CA TRP A 317 -14.26 3.80 10.04
C TRP A 317 -14.94 3.22 11.29
N SER A 318 -16.03 3.82 11.76
CA SER A 318 -16.90 3.26 12.79
C SER A 318 -17.50 1.90 12.41
N ASP A 319 -17.57 1.59 11.13
CA ASP A 319 -18.18 0.36 10.59
C ASP A 319 -17.12 -0.71 10.32
N PHE A 320 -15.83 -0.37 10.49
CA PHE A 320 -14.74 -1.34 10.43
C PHE A 320 -14.92 -2.38 11.54
N ARG A 321 -14.92 -3.66 11.17
CA ARG A 321 -15.01 -4.78 12.11
C ARG A 321 -13.88 -5.76 11.80
N ASN A 322 -13.29 -6.31 12.85
CA ASN A 322 -12.29 -7.35 12.76
C ASN A 322 -12.76 -8.48 13.67
N THR A 323 -13.37 -9.50 13.08
CA THR A 323 -13.83 -10.70 13.80
C THR A 323 -12.80 -11.78 13.56
N ARG A 324 -11.88 -11.90 14.52
CA ARG A 324 -10.93 -13.02 14.65
C ARG A 324 -11.41 -13.92 15.76
#